data_AF-A0A2G9TFQ4-F1
#
_entry.id   AF-A0A2G9TFQ4-F1
#
_cell.length_a   1.000
_cell.length_b   1.000
_cell.length_c   1.000
_cell.angle_alpha   90.00
_cell.angle_beta   90.00
_cell.angle_gamma   90.00
#
_symmetry.space_group_name_H-M   'P 1'
#
loop_
_entity.id
_entity.type
_entity.pdbx_description
1 polymer ?
#
loop_
_entity_poly.entity_id
_entity_poly.type
_entity_poly.pdbx_seq_one_letter_code
_entity_poly.pdbx_strand_id
1 'polypeptide(L)'
;LQFPAFLLGLSTEAIQQKLTARMMESKWGTKTERIDVTLNVEQATYTRDAWVKALHSRLFDYLVAAVNDAIEVAADQDTGLSVGILDIYGFEIFENNGFEQFW
;
A
#
# COMPACT_ATOMS: atom_id res chain seq x y z
N LEU A 1 18.37 -5.48 5.18
CA LEU A 1 17.26 -4.68 5.74
C LEU A 1 17.70 -3.30 6.26
N GLN A 2 18.98 -3.07 6.59
CA GLN A 2 19.47 -1.77 7.11
C GLN A 2 19.13 -0.55 6.23
N PHE A 3 19.34 -0.66 4.92
CA PHE A 3 19.07 0.46 4.00
C PHE A 3 17.57 0.81 3.88
N PRO A 4 16.65 -0.16 3.64
CA PRO A 4 15.21 0.11 3.73
C PRO A 4 14.75 0.66 5.09
N ALA A 5 15.32 0.15 6.19
CA ALA A 5 15.02 0.61 7.54
C ALA A 5 15.37 2.09 7.72
N PHE A 6 16.55 2.49 7.25
CA PHE A 6 17.00 3.89 7.25
C PHE A 6 16.05 4.80 6.45
N LEU A 7 15.70 4.42 5.21
CA LEU A 7 14.83 5.23 4.35
C LEU A 7 13.41 5.40 4.93
N LEU A 8 12.88 4.36 5.56
CA LEU A 8 11.53 4.35 6.11
C LEU A 8 11.46 4.86 7.56
N GLY A 9 12.61 5.17 8.18
CA GLY A 9 12.68 5.57 9.59
C GLY A 9 12.20 4.48 10.56
N LEU A 10 12.42 3.21 10.21
CA LEU A 10 12.00 2.04 11.00
C LEU A 10 13.22 1.29 11.57
N SER A 11 13.00 0.48 12.60
CA SER A 11 14.05 -0.44 13.07
C SER A 11 14.19 -1.63 12.12
N THR A 12 15.42 -2.13 11.99
CA THR A 12 15.71 -3.31 11.14
C THR A 12 14.97 -4.54 11.66
N GLU A 13 14.88 -4.66 12.99
CA GLU A 13 14.24 -5.76 13.71
C GLU A 13 12.74 -5.75 13.50
N ALA A 14 12.09 -4.58 13.52
CA ALA A 14 10.66 -4.47 13.28
C ALA A 14 10.30 -4.87 11.85
N ILE A 15 11.08 -4.42 10.86
CA ILE A 15 10.87 -4.84 9.47
C ILE A 15 11.08 -6.35 9.34
N GLN A 16 12.14 -6.90 9.93
CA GLN A 16 12.40 -8.33 9.88
C GLN A 16 11.23 -9.13 10.49
N GLN A 17 10.81 -8.80 11.71
CA GLN A 17 9.71 -9.49 12.39
C GLN A 17 8.42 -9.42 11.58
N LYS A 18 8.08 -8.26 11.00
CA LYS A 18 6.85 -8.11 10.20
C LYS A 18 6.89 -8.83 8.86
N LEU A 19 8.08 -8.97 8.26
CA LEU A 19 8.24 -9.70 7.00
C LEU A 19 8.25 -11.22 7.19
N THR A 20 8.73 -11.72 8.33
CA THR A 20 8.96 -13.16 8.54
C THR A 20 8.06 -13.79 9.58
N ALA A 21 7.26 -13.02 10.32
CA ALA A 21 6.35 -13.55 11.33
C ALA A 21 5.01 -12.84 11.31
N ARG A 22 3.96 -13.59 11.64
CA ARG A 22 2.62 -13.07 11.89
C ARG A 22 2.26 -13.31 13.35
N MET A 23 1.85 -12.23 14.03
CA MET A 23 1.28 -12.33 15.37
C MET A 23 -0.16 -12.84 15.26
N MET A 24 -0.44 -13.94 15.94
CA MET A 24 -1.78 -14.49 16.09
C MET A 24 -2.23 -14.30 17.54
N GLU A 25 -3.41 -13.72 17.71
CA GLU A 25 -4.09 -13.66 19.01
C GLU A 25 -5.10 -14.80 19.07
N SER A 26 -4.87 -15.76 19.97
CA SER A 26 -5.84 -16.79 20.31
C SER A 26 -6.56 -16.40 21.60
N LYS A 27 -7.89 -16.49 21.60
CA LYS A 27 -8.72 -16.25 22.78
C LYS A 27 -9.33 -17.56 23.24
N TRP A 28 -9.04 -17.96 24.47
CA TRP A 28 -9.67 -19.11 25.11
C TRP A 28 -10.28 -18.68 26.46
N GLY A 29 -11.61 -18.56 26.49
CA GLY A 29 -12.32 -17.98 27.64
C GLY A 29 -11.90 -16.53 27.88
N THR A 30 -11.52 -16.20 29.12
CA THR A 30 -11.05 -14.86 29.52
C THR A 30 -9.57 -14.62 29.23
N LYS A 31 -8.81 -15.63 28.77
CA LYS A 31 -7.38 -15.50 28.47
C LYS A 31 -7.15 -15.20 26.99
N THR A 32 -6.29 -14.24 26.73
CA THR A 32 -5.77 -13.92 25.39
C THR A 32 -4.29 -14.31 25.36
N GLU A 33 -3.90 -15.16 24.42
CA GLU A 33 -2.52 -15.55 24.18
C GLU A 33 -2.05 -14.99 22.84
N ARG A 34 -0.85 -14.40 22.83
CA ARG A 34 -0.19 -13.90 21.62
C ARG A 34 0.91 -14.88 21.23
N ILE A 35 0.81 -15.40 20.02
CA ILE A 35 1.77 -16.35 19.45
C ILE A 35 2.34 -15.73 18.17
N ASP A 36 3.67 -15.63 18.09
CA ASP A 36 4.35 -15.28 16.85
C ASP A 36 4.58 -16.54 16.02
N VAL A 37 3.95 -16.57 14.84
CA VAL A 37 4.06 -17.68 13.89
C VAL A 37 5.01 -17.28 12.77
N THR A 38 6.10 -18.04 12.62
CA THR A 38 7.06 -17.85 11.52
C THR A 38 6.41 -18.20 10.18
N LEU A 39 6.54 -17.30 9.21
CA LEU A 39 6.05 -17.48 7.85
C LEU A 39 6.98 -18.40 7.05
N ASN A 40 6.41 -19.13 6.09
CA ASN A 40 7.20 -19.80 5.07
C ASN A 40 7.72 -18.80 4.02
N VAL A 41 8.61 -19.26 3.13
CA VAL A 41 9.27 -18.40 2.13
C VAL A 41 8.26 -17.73 1.20
N GLU A 42 7.23 -18.46 0.76
CA GLU A 42 6.20 -17.94 -0.14
C GLU A 42 5.35 -16.85 0.53
N GLN A 43 4.92 -17.08 1.77
CA GLN A 43 4.16 -16.12 2.57
C GLN A 43 4.96 -14.86 2.88
N ALA A 44 6.25 -14.99 3.22
CA ALA A 44 7.14 -13.86 3.44
C ALA A 44 7.34 -13.04 2.15
N THR A 45 7.45 -13.71 1.01
CA THR A 45 7.55 -13.07 -0.32
C THR A 45 6.28 -12.28 -0.64
N TYR A 46 5.11 -12.90 -0.45
CA TYR A 46 3.83 -12.22 -0.63
C TYR A 46 3.68 -11.01 0.30
N THR A 47 4.09 -11.16 1.56
CA THR A 47 4.04 -10.08 2.56
C THR A 47 4.91 -8.89 2.13
N ARG A 48 6.12 -9.16 1.63
CA ARG A 48 7.01 -8.13 1.08
C ARG A 48 6.33 -7.40 -0.09
N ASP A 49 5.79 -8.13 -1.06
CA ASP A 49 5.21 -7.54 -2.27
C ASP A 49 3.94 -6.74 -1.95
N ALA A 50 3.09 -7.27 -1.07
CA ALA A 50 1.91 -6.56 -0.57
C ALA A 50 2.30 -5.27 0.17
N TRP A 51 3.37 -5.31 0.97
CA TRP A 51 3.86 -4.13 1.68
C TRP A 51 4.36 -3.04 0.73
N VAL A 52 5.14 -3.42 -0.28
CA VAL A 52 5.64 -2.47 -1.29
C VAL A 52 4.50 -1.87 -2.11
N LYS A 53 3.52 -2.68 -2.55
CA LYS A 53 2.33 -2.20 -3.25
C LYS A 53 1.52 -1.22 -2.40
N ALA A 54 1.34 -1.53 -1.11
CA ALA A 54 0.62 -0.65 -0.19
C ALA A 54 1.37 0.67 0.09
N LEU A 55 2.71 0.64 0.17
CA LEU A 55 3.52 1.85 0.32
C LEU A 55 3.37 2.75 -0.91
N HIS A 56 3.50 2.18 -2.11
CA HIS A 56 3.37 2.92 -3.36
C HIS A 56 1.98 3.53 -3.53
N SER A 57 0.91 2.77 -3.26
CA SER A 57 -0.47 3.28 -3.30
C SER A 57 -0.66 4.47 -2.37
N ARG A 58 -0.22 4.39 -1.12
CA ARG A 58 -0.35 5.51 -0.16
C ARG A 58 0.47 6.73 -0.55
N LEU A 59 1.66 6.52 -1.14
CA LEU A 59 2.47 7.62 -1.66
C LEU A 59 1.77 8.33 -2.81
N PHE A 60 1.16 7.58 -3.73
CA PHE A 60 0.39 8.14 -4.83
C PHE A 60 -0.83 8.92 -4.34
N ASP A 61 -1.60 8.35 -3.41
CA ASP A 61 -2.75 9.04 -2.80
C ASP A 61 -2.33 10.35 -2.12
N TYR A 62 -1.22 10.32 -1.37
CA TYR A 62 -0.66 11.51 -0.73
C TYR A 62 -0.24 12.57 -1.76
N LEU A 63 0.39 12.15 -2.86
CA LEU A 63 0.80 13.06 -3.93
C LEU A 63 -0.41 13.75 -4.57
N VAL A 64 -1.47 12.99 -4.88
CA VAL A 64 -2.71 13.54 -5.43
C VAL A 64 -3.35 14.53 -4.46
N ALA A 65 -3.45 14.17 -3.17
CA ALA A 65 -3.96 15.07 -2.15
C ALA A 65 -3.14 16.37 -2.05
N ALA A 66 -1.81 16.27 -1.99
CA ALA A 66 -0.92 17.42 -1.90
C ALA A 66 -1.04 18.36 -3.12
N VAL A 67 -1.24 17.81 -4.33
CA VAL A 67 -1.50 18.61 -5.53
C VAL A 67 -2.86 19.30 -5.45
N ASN A 68 -3.90 18.58 -5.03
CA ASN A 68 -5.24 19.14 -4.89
C ASN A 68 -5.28 20.28 -3.86
N ASP A 69 -4.63 20.11 -2.71
CA ASP A 69 -4.51 21.16 -1.69
C ASP A 69 -3.78 22.40 -2.24
N ALA A 70 -2.79 22.22 -3.11
CA ALA A 70 -2.02 23.32 -3.68
C ALA A 70 -2.77 24.12 -4.76
N ILE A 71 -3.75 23.50 -5.44
CA ILE A 71 -4.54 24.13 -6.50
C ILE A 71 -5.95 24.53 -6.03
N GLU A 72 -6.29 24.27 -4.78
CA GLU A 72 -7.60 24.55 -4.22
C GLU A 72 -7.96 26.04 -4.40
N VAL A 73 -9.10 26.29 -5.02
CA VAL A 73 -9.62 27.65 -5.23
C VAL A 73 -10.41 28.04 -3.98
N ALA A 74 -10.19 29.26 -3.48
CA ALA A 74 -10.88 29.77 -2.31
C ALA A 74 -12.41 29.64 -2.43
N ALA A 75 -13.06 29.21 -1.36
CA ALA A 75 -14.49 28.87 -1.31
C ALA A 75 -15.44 30.00 -1.77
N ASP A 76 -15.00 31.25 -1.78
CA ASP A 76 -15.78 32.41 -2.24
C ASP A 76 -15.88 32.53 -3.78
N GLN A 77 -15.23 31.62 -4.53
CA GLN A 77 -15.34 31.51 -5.99
C GLN A 77 -16.05 30.24 -6.45
N ASP A 78 -16.78 29.55 -5.56
CA ASP A 78 -17.56 28.38 -5.95
C ASP A 78 -18.70 28.78 -6.91
N THR A 79 -18.50 28.50 -8.20
CA THR A 79 -19.48 28.78 -9.26
C THR A 79 -20.58 27.71 -9.33
N GLY A 80 -20.52 26.66 -8.49
CA GLY A 80 -21.51 25.58 -8.43
C GLY A 80 -21.52 24.64 -9.64
N LEU A 81 -20.63 24.85 -10.61
CA LEU A 81 -20.49 24.04 -11.82
C LEU A 81 -19.08 23.44 -11.88
N SER A 82 -18.98 22.15 -12.17
CA SER A 82 -17.70 21.46 -12.39
C SER A 82 -17.70 20.74 -13.74
N VAL A 83 -16.55 20.77 -14.41
CA VAL A 83 -16.30 20.02 -15.66
C VAL A 83 -15.05 19.17 -15.44
N GLY A 84 -15.21 17.86 -15.48
CA GLY A 84 -14.10 16.90 -15.34
C GLY A 84 -13.58 16.46 -16.71
N ILE A 85 -12.27 16.22 -16.79
CA ILE A 85 -11.62 15.58 -17.94
C ILE A 85 -11.18 14.18 -17.49
N LEU A 86 -11.58 13.15 -18.23
CA LEU A 86 -11.19 11.77 -17.97
C LEU A 86 -10.14 11.34 -19.00
N ASP A 87 -8.96 10.99 -18.50
CA ASP A 87 -7.89 10.35 -19.27
C ASP A 87 -7.59 8.99 -18.64
N ILE A 88 -7.71 7.93 -19.43
CA ILE A 88 -7.52 6.54 -19.00
C ILE A 88 -6.80 5.78 -20.10
N TYR A 89 -6.10 4.72 -19.70
CA TYR A 89 -5.40 3.85 -20.63
C TYR A 89 -6.36 3.15 -21.61
N GLY A 90 -5.86 2.86 -22.82
CA GLY A 90 -6.60 2.17 -23.88
C GLY A 90 -6.32 0.66 -23.90
N PHE A 91 -6.82 -0.02 -24.94
CA PHE A 91 -6.60 -1.46 -25.12
C PHE A 91 -5.14 -1.79 -25.44
N GLU A 92 -4.59 -2.79 -24.75
CA GLU A 92 -3.27 -3.37 -25.03
C GLU A 92 -3.44 -4.84 -25.44
N ILE A 93 -2.87 -5.24 -26.59
CA ILE A 93 -2.86 -6.63 -27.05
C ILE A 93 -1.42 -6.99 -27.42
N PHE A 94 -0.84 -7.92 -26.67
CA PHE A 94 0.51 -8.44 -26.89
C PHE A 94 0.47 -9.90 -27.36
N GLU A 95 1.60 -10.41 -27.86
CA GLU A 95 1.75 -11.83 -28.21
C GLU A 95 1.54 -12.74 -26.99
N ASN A 96 1.95 -12.29 -25.80
CA ASN A 96 1.68 -12.93 -24.52
C ASN A 96 1.14 -11.89 -23.55
N ASN A 97 -0.13 -12.01 -23.19
CA ASN A 97 -0.77 -11.11 -22.22
C ASN A 97 -0.54 -11.60 -20.79
N GLY A 98 -0.27 -10.67 -19.88
CA GLY A 98 -0.19 -10.88 -18.44
C GLY A 98 -1.54 -10.74 -17.74
N PHE A 99 -1.53 -10.74 -16.41
CA PHE A 99 -2.75 -10.57 -15.62
C PHE A 99 -3.30 -9.16 -15.70
N GLU A 100 -2.43 -8.18 -15.95
CA GLU A 100 -2.75 -6.76 -16.00
C GLU A 100 -3.71 -6.45 -17.16
N GLN A 101 -3.61 -7.16 -18.29
CA GLN A 101 -4.48 -6.96 -19.45
C GLN A 101 -5.92 -7.48 -19.26
N PHE A 102 -6.22 -8.16 -18.15
CA PHE A 102 -7.60 -8.58 -17.83
C PHE A 102 -8.42 -7.50 -17.10
N TRP A 103 -7.80 -6.41 -16.64
CA TRP A 103 -8.43 -5.40 -15.77
C TRP A 103 -8.62 -4.04 -16.43
#